data_AF-A0A2C9LGE1-F1
#
_entry.id   AF-A0A2C9LGE1-F1
#
_cell.length_a   1.000
_cell.length_b   1.000
_cell.length_c   1.000
_cell.angle_alpha   90.00
_cell.angle_beta   90.00
_cell.angle_gamma   90.00
#
_symmetry.space_group_name_H-M   'P 1'
#
loop_
_entity.id
_entity.type
_entity.pdbx_description
1 polymer ?
#
loop_
_entity_poly.entity_id
_entity_poly.type
_entity_poly.pdbx_seq_one_letter_code
_entity_poly.pdbx_strand_id
1 'polypeptide(L)'
;METRLTVRSQFISDGRAMGYEGERLEKYVKERKAEYDRDKEVAKAEEEVRFERQEKLKKEAKAEEEARKKEAKAEKEARKKEEEARFERDEKAKREEHERWKERDAKESIKRKEELELARLKEKSALEAGGAVGQTGDVRYKNVLDRLDKSFQ
;
A
#
# COMPACT_ATOMS: atom_id res chain seq x y z
N MET A 1 22.30 -0.40 -57.56
CA MET A 1 23.32 0.63 -57.86
C MET A 1 22.93 1.28 -59.18
N GLU A 2 22.27 2.44 -59.21
CA GLU A 2 21.88 3.07 -60.51
C GLU A 2 21.35 4.52 -60.41
N THR A 3 21.47 5.20 -59.26
CA THR A 3 20.79 6.50 -59.05
C THR A 3 21.56 7.69 -59.62
N ARG A 4 22.89 7.62 -59.71
CA ARG A 4 23.70 8.75 -60.23
C ARG A 4 23.58 8.94 -61.74
N LEU A 5 23.45 7.83 -62.49
CA LEU A 5 23.28 7.86 -63.94
C LEU A 5 21.88 8.36 -64.32
N THR A 6 20.85 7.94 -63.58
CA THR A 6 19.45 8.37 -63.76
C THR A 6 19.22 9.84 -63.39
N VAL A 7 19.80 10.31 -62.28
CA VAL A 7 19.69 11.74 -61.89
C VAL A 7 20.39 12.65 -62.89
N ARG A 8 21.58 12.28 -63.38
CA ARG A 8 22.29 13.06 -64.42
C ARG A 8 21.53 13.05 -65.75
N SER A 9 20.94 11.93 -66.16
CA SER A 9 20.11 11.88 -67.36
C SER A 9 18.84 12.74 -67.21
N GLN A 10 18.25 12.79 -66.02
CA GLN A 10 17.12 13.68 -65.73
C GLN A 10 17.50 15.15 -65.95
N PHE A 11 18.64 15.59 -65.40
CA PHE A 11 19.11 16.96 -65.57
C PHE A 11 19.45 17.29 -67.03
N ILE A 12 19.99 16.34 -67.79
CA ILE A 12 20.26 16.53 -69.23
C ILE A 12 18.94 16.70 -69.99
N SER A 13 17.92 15.90 -69.69
CA SER A 13 16.60 15.99 -70.31
C SER A 13 15.91 17.32 -69.96
N ASP A 14 15.93 17.72 -68.69
CA ASP A 14 15.33 18.99 -68.22
C ASP A 14 16.01 20.21 -68.87
N GLY A 15 17.34 20.19 -68.99
CA GLY A 15 18.09 21.26 -69.63
C GLY A 15 17.77 21.38 -71.12
N ARG A 16 17.63 20.25 -71.82
CA ARG A 16 17.21 20.24 -73.23
C ARG A 16 15.76 20.71 -73.41
N ALA A 17 14.85 20.36 -72.50
CA ALA A 17 13.47 20.83 -72.52
C ALA A 17 13.35 22.36 -72.33
N MET A 18 14.32 22.97 -71.62
CA MET A 18 14.45 24.43 -71.50
C MET A 18 15.18 25.09 -72.69
N GLY A 19 15.55 24.33 -73.72
CA GLY A 19 16.25 24.83 -74.92
C GLY A 19 17.75 25.08 -74.71
N TYR A 20 18.36 24.51 -73.67
CA TYR A 20 19.81 24.61 -73.48
C TYR A 20 20.55 23.57 -74.31
N GLU A 21 21.56 24.03 -75.04
CA GLU A 21 22.45 23.22 -75.86
C GLU A 21 23.92 23.60 -75.62
N GLY A 22 24.84 22.73 -76.06
CA GLY A 22 26.29 22.94 -75.95
C GLY A 22 26.76 23.32 -74.54
N GLU A 23 27.57 24.36 -74.43
CA GLU A 23 28.15 24.84 -73.16
C GLU A 23 27.09 25.25 -72.12
N ARG A 24 25.93 25.75 -72.56
CA ARG A 24 24.86 26.18 -71.66
C ARG A 24 24.20 24.98 -70.97
N LEU A 25 24.03 23.88 -71.69
CA LEU A 25 23.52 22.63 -71.14
C LEU A 25 24.52 22.01 -70.15
N GLU A 26 25.81 22.03 -70.49
CA GLU A 26 26.86 21.52 -69.60
C GLU A 26 26.94 22.30 -68.29
N LYS A 27 26.85 23.63 -68.36
CA LYS A 27 26.83 24.49 -67.17
C LYS A 27 25.61 24.20 -66.29
N TYR A 28 24.42 24.08 -66.89
CA TYR A 28 23.19 23.73 -66.18
C TYR A 28 23.30 22.38 -65.44
N VAL A 29 23.73 21.33 -66.14
CA VAL A 29 23.86 19.99 -65.53
C VAL A 29 24.90 20.00 -64.40
N LYS A 30 25.99 20.77 -64.55
CA LYS A 30 27.03 20.90 -63.52
C LYS A 30 26.49 21.61 -62.27
N GLU A 31 25.75 22.71 -62.43
CA GLU A 31 25.14 23.45 -61.33
C GLU A 31 24.09 22.62 -60.60
N ARG A 32 23.19 21.95 -61.32
CA ARG A 32 22.16 21.09 -60.71
C ARG A 32 22.73 19.87 -60.01
N LYS A 33 23.82 19.31 -60.53
CA LYS A 33 24.53 18.23 -59.84
C LYS A 33 25.17 18.72 -58.54
N ALA A 34 25.79 19.90 -58.55
CA ALA A 34 26.38 20.49 -57.35
C ALA A 34 25.32 20.86 -56.29
N GLU A 35 24.14 21.31 -56.73
CA GLU A 35 22.98 21.54 -55.85
C GLU A 35 22.47 20.24 -55.25
N TYR A 36 22.20 19.22 -56.07
CA TYR A 36 21.77 17.90 -55.63
C TYR A 36 22.74 17.25 -54.62
N ASP A 37 24.05 17.34 -54.87
CA ASP A 37 25.06 16.80 -53.96
C ASP A 37 25.06 17.58 -52.63
N ARG A 38 24.86 18.91 -52.63
CA ARG A 38 24.71 19.70 -51.40
C ARG A 38 23.45 19.33 -50.62
N ASP A 39 22.30 19.25 -51.27
CA ASP A 39 21.03 18.89 -50.64
C ASP A 39 21.09 17.48 -50.03
N LYS A 40 21.79 16.57 -50.70
CA LYS A 40 22.02 15.22 -50.20
C LYS A 40 22.88 15.19 -48.94
N GLU A 41 23.92 16.01 -48.86
CA GLU A 41 24.75 16.10 -47.65
C GLU A 41 23.98 16.77 -46.50
N VAL A 42 23.16 17.79 -46.78
CA VAL A 42 22.27 18.40 -45.78
C VAL A 42 21.26 17.39 -45.24
N ALA A 43 20.64 16.59 -46.12
CA ALA A 43 19.69 15.57 -45.71
C ALA A 43 20.30 14.51 -44.79
N LYS A 44 21.55 14.09 -45.06
CA LYS A 44 22.28 13.17 -44.17
C LYS A 44 22.57 13.81 -42.81
N ALA A 45 23.01 15.05 -42.79
CA ALA A 45 23.29 15.77 -41.54
C ALA A 45 22.02 15.93 -40.70
N GLU A 46 20.88 16.26 -41.32
CA GLU A 46 19.60 16.32 -40.62
C GLU A 46 19.15 14.97 -40.07
N GLU A 47 19.38 13.88 -40.81
CA GLU A 47 19.07 12.51 -40.37
C GLU A 47 19.91 12.12 -39.15
N GLU A 48 21.21 12.44 -39.18
CA GLU A 48 22.14 12.19 -38.07
C GLU A 48 21.72 12.97 -36.81
N VAL A 49 21.36 14.25 -36.96
CA VAL A 49 20.85 15.08 -35.85
C VAL A 49 19.53 14.53 -35.29
N ARG A 50 18.62 14.04 -36.15
CA ARG A 50 17.39 13.39 -35.70
C ARG A 50 17.67 12.10 -34.93
N PHE A 51 18.63 11.31 -35.41
CA PHE A 51 19.04 10.08 -34.76
C PHE A 51 19.65 10.35 -33.38
N GLU A 52 20.59 11.29 -33.27
CA GLU A 52 21.16 11.69 -31.98
C GLU A 52 20.10 12.19 -31.01
N ARG A 53 19.16 13.02 -31.47
CA ARG A 53 18.06 13.51 -30.63
C ARG A 53 17.18 12.37 -30.14
N GLN A 54 16.89 11.40 -31.00
CA GLN A 54 16.11 10.22 -30.62
C GLN A 54 16.85 9.34 -29.62
N GLU A 55 18.18 9.17 -29.76
CA GLU A 55 18.98 8.46 -28.78
C GLU A 55 19.01 9.15 -27.41
N LYS A 56 19.14 10.48 -27.38
CA LYS A 56 19.08 11.26 -26.13
C LYS A 56 17.74 11.07 -25.42
N LEU A 57 16.63 11.17 -26.15
CA LEU A 57 15.30 10.94 -25.60
C LEU A 57 15.11 9.50 -25.08
N LYS A 58 15.65 8.50 -25.77
CA LYS A 58 15.61 7.10 -25.31
C LYS A 58 16.42 6.91 -24.01
N LYS A 59 17.59 7.55 -23.90
CA LYS A 59 18.42 7.49 -22.68
C LYS A 59 17.73 8.19 -21.51
N GLU A 60 17.15 9.36 -21.75
CA GLU A 60 16.42 10.14 -20.75
C GLU A 60 15.17 9.39 -20.26
N ALA A 61 14.36 8.84 -21.16
CA ALA A 61 13.19 8.05 -20.79
C ALA A 61 13.54 6.81 -19.95
N LYS A 62 14.66 6.13 -20.27
CA LYS A 62 15.15 5.01 -19.46
C LYS A 62 15.60 5.45 -18.07
N ALA A 63 16.26 6.59 -17.97
CA ALA A 63 16.68 7.14 -16.67
C ALA A 63 15.48 7.54 -15.81
N GLU A 64 14.47 8.17 -16.41
CA GLU A 64 13.22 8.53 -15.73
C GLU A 64 12.44 7.28 -15.26
N GLU A 65 12.35 6.24 -16.09
CA GLU A 65 11.70 4.98 -15.73
C GLU A 65 12.43 4.30 -14.54
N GLU A 66 13.77 4.31 -14.54
CA GLU A 66 14.55 3.75 -13.43
C GLU A 66 14.37 4.57 -12.14
N ALA A 67 14.33 5.90 -12.24
CA ALA A 67 14.07 6.79 -11.11
C ALA A 67 12.69 6.51 -10.50
N ARG A 68 11.63 6.42 -11.33
CA ARG A 68 10.28 6.04 -10.88
C ARG A 68 10.24 4.67 -10.23
N LYS A 69 10.98 3.68 -10.75
CA LYS A 69 11.05 2.35 -10.13
C LYS A 69 11.71 2.39 -8.75
N LYS A 70 12.74 3.22 -8.56
CA LYS A 70 13.40 3.41 -7.27
C LYS A 70 12.47 4.12 -6.28
N GLU A 71 11.81 5.18 -6.71
CA GLU A 71 10.84 5.93 -5.90
C GLU A 71 9.66 5.06 -5.46
N ALA A 72 9.05 4.32 -6.39
CA ALA A 72 7.94 3.41 -6.06
C ALA A 72 8.35 2.28 -5.10
N LYS A 73 9.59 1.80 -5.19
CA LYS A 73 10.13 0.82 -4.22
C LYS A 73 10.29 1.44 -2.84
N ALA A 74 10.85 2.65 -2.76
CA ALA A 74 11.03 3.36 -1.51
C ALA A 74 9.68 3.68 -0.84
N GLU A 75 8.69 4.14 -1.62
CA GLU A 75 7.33 4.41 -1.15
C GLU A 75 6.66 3.13 -0.61
N LYS A 76 6.77 2.02 -1.36
CA LYS A 76 6.21 0.74 -0.92
C LYS A 76 6.86 0.23 0.37
N GLU A 77 8.18 0.40 0.53
CA GLU A 77 8.88 0.02 1.75
C GLU A 77 8.47 0.91 2.93
N ALA A 78 8.36 2.23 2.71
CA ALA A 78 7.89 3.17 3.73
C ALA A 78 6.47 2.82 4.19
N ARG A 79 5.56 2.54 3.25
CA ARG A 79 4.19 2.14 3.56
C ARG A 79 4.14 0.82 4.35
N LYS A 80 4.98 -0.16 4.00
CA LYS A 80 5.07 -1.41 4.73
C LYS A 80 5.52 -1.21 6.18
N LYS A 81 6.54 -0.36 6.40
CA LYS A 81 7.02 -0.01 7.75
C LYS A 81 5.95 0.73 8.55
N GLU A 82 5.20 1.63 7.91
CA GLU A 82 4.10 2.33 8.58
C GLU A 82 2.97 1.38 8.98
N GLU A 83 2.61 0.44 8.10
CA GLU A 83 1.59 -0.58 8.37
C GLU A 83 2.03 -1.51 9.52
N GLU A 84 3.28 -1.94 9.53
CA GLU A 84 3.85 -2.74 10.62
C GLU A 84 3.84 -1.98 11.96
N ALA A 85 4.24 -0.70 11.96
CA ALA A 85 4.20 0.15 13.14
C ALA A 85 2.76 0.46 13.62
N ARG A 86 1.76 0.43 12.73
CA ARG A 86 0.34 0.51 13.13
C ARG A 86 -0.11 -0.80 13.76
N PHE A 87 0.24 -1.93 13.13
CA PHE A 87 -0.11 -3.26 13.65
C PHE A 87 0.47 -3.50 15.05
N GLU A 88 1.74 -3.13 15.28
CA GLU A 88 2.37 -3.28 16.59
C GLU A 88 1.70 -2.41 17.67
N ARG A 89 1.30 -1.18 17.31
CA ARG A 89 0.54 -0.29 18.21
C ARG A 89 -0.82 -0.87 18.56
N ASP A 90 -1.53 -1.42 17.58
CA ASP A 90 -2.83 -2.05 17.78
C ASP A 90 -2.73 -3.32 18.63
N GLU A 91 -1.72 -4.15 18.40
CA GLU A 91 -1.40 -5.32 19.25
C GLU A 91 -1.12 -4.89 20.70
N LYS A 92 -0.30 -3.86 20.89
CA LYS A 92 0.01 -3.34 22.22
C LYS A 92 -1.25 -2.81 22.92
N ALA A 93 -2.08 -2.04 22.22
CA ALA A 93 -3.34 -1.54 22.75
C ALA A 93 -4.28 -2.67 23.19
N LYS A 94 -4.40 -3.74 22.39
CA LYS A 94 -5.19 -4.93 22.74
C LYS A 94 -4.65 -5.64 23.99
N ARG A 95 -3.33 -5.78 24.11
CA ARG A 95 -2.70 -6.40 25.29
C ARG A 95 -2.96 -5.58 26.55
N GLU A 96 -2.77 -4.26 26.47
CA GLU A 96 -3.05 -3.35 27.59
C GLU A 96 -4.54 -3.36 27.98
N GLU A 97 -5.46 -3.38 27.02
CA GLU A 97 -6.89 -3.49 27.29
C GLU A 97 -7.23 -4.81 28.00
N HIS A 98 -6.65 -5.91 27.56
CA HIS A 98 -6.84 -7.22 28.17
C HIS A 98 -6.30 -7.28 29.61
N GLU A 99 -5.16 -6.65 29.89
CA GLU A 99 -4.65 -6.52 31.26
C GLU A 99 -5.58 -5.67 32.14
N ARG A 100 -6.08 -4.54 31.63
CA ARG A 100 -7.07 -3.73 32.35
C ARG A 100 -8.38 -4.48 32.61
N TRP A 101 -8.78 -5.38 31.72
CA TRP A 101 -9.94 -6.23 31.95
C TRP A 101 -9.67 -7.24 33.07
N LYS A 102 -8.51 -7.91 33.06
CA LYS A 102 -8.10 -8.82 34.15
C LYS A 102 -8.04 -8.10 35.51
N GLU A 103 -7.50 -6.89 35.55
CA GLU A 103 -7.42 -6.12 36.80
C GLU A 103 -8.82 -5.74 37.32
N ARG A 104 -9.75 -5.38 36.42
CA ARG A 104 -11.15 -5.13 36.78
C ARG A 104 -11.82 -6.37 37.34
N ASP A 105 -11.65 -7.51 36.68
CA ASP A 105 -12.22 -8.79 37.11
C ASP A 105 -11.68 -9.22 38.48
N ALA A 106 -10.36 -9.08 38.69
CA ALA A 106 -9.73 -9.34 39.98
C ALA A 106 -10.29 -8.44 41.10
N LYS A 107 -10.44 -7.13 40.85
CA LYS A 107 -11.04 -6.18 41.80
C LYS A 107 -12.49 -6.53 42.12
N GLU A 108 -13.27 -6.92 41.12
CA GLU A 108 -14.66 -7.34 41.33
C GLU A 108 -14.73 -8.63 42.16
N SER A 109 -13.83 -9.59 41.91
CA SER A 109 -13.74 -10.82 42.69
C SER A 109 -13.42 -10.55 44.17
N ILE A 110 -12.57 -9.57 44.47
CA ILE A 110 -12.24 -9.16 45.84
C ILE A 110 -13.45 -8.50 46.48
N LYS A 111 -14.12 -7.56 45.81
CA LYS A 111 -15.34 -6.92 46.32
C LYS A 111 -16.41 -7.94 46.67
N ARG A 112 -16.65 -8.94 45.81
CA ARG A 112 -17.62 -10.01 46.09
C ARG A 112 -17.23 -10.83 47.33
N LYS A 113 -15.94 -11.09 47.55
CA LYS A 113 -15.46 -11.78 48.76
C LYS A 113 -15.63 -10.93 50.02
N GLU A 114 -15.29 -9.64 49.94
CA GLU A 114 -15.47 -8.68 51.05
C GLU A 114 -16.94 -8.53 51.42
N GLU A 115 -17.85 -8.49 50.44
CA GLU A 115 -19.30 -8.47 50.67
C GLU A 115 -19.78 -9.75 51.36
N LEU A 116 -19.29 -10.93 50.96
CA LEU A 116 -19.61 -12.19 51.63
C LEU A 116 -19.07 -12.26 53.06
N GLU A 117 -17.87 -11.73 53.32
CA GLU A 117 -17.32 -11.65 54.68
C GLU A 117 -18.09 -10.65 55.55
N LEU A 118 -18.46 -9.50 54.99
CA LEU A 118 -19.34 -8.53 55.67
C LEU A 118 -20.70 -9.14 56.00
N ALA A 119 -21.28 -9.92 55.09
CA ALA A 119 -22.52 -10.65 55.35
C ALA A 119 -22.36 -11.68 56.48
N ARG A 120 -21.27 -12.46 56.50
CA ARG A 120 -20.95 -13.41 57.58
C ARG A 120 -20.74 -12.71 58.91
N LEU A 121 -20.08 -11.55 58.94
CA LEU A 121 -19.88 -10.77 60.17
C LEU A 121 -21.21 -10.18 60.67
N LYS A 122 -22.08 -9.71 59.77
CA LYS A 122 -23.44 -9.29 60.12
C LYS A 122 -24.27 -10.45 60.68
N GLU A 123 -24.17 -11.64 60.10
CA GLU A 123 -24.85 -12.83 60.61
C GLU A 123 -24.33 -13.23 62.00
N LYS A 124 -23.01 -13.27 62.19
CA LYS A 124 -22.40 -13.55 63.49
C LYS A 124 -22.75 -12.52 64.56
N SER A 125 -22.73 -11.23 64.21
CA SER A 125 -23.11 -10.15 65.14
C SER A 125 -24.61 -10.14 65.42
N ALA A 126 -25.47 -10.52 64.47
CA ALA A 126 -26.89 -10.76 64.73
C ALA A 126 -27.10 -11.97 65.66
N LEU A 127 -26.26 -13.01 65.56
CA LEU A 127 -26.28 -14.18 66.43
C LEU A 127 -25.76 -13.87 67.85
N GLU A 128 -24.73 -13.02 67.98
CA GLU A 128 -24.25 -12.53 69.29
C GLU A 128 -25.23 -11.53 69.93
N ALA A 129 -25.81 -10.60 69.17
CA ALA A 129 -26.84 -9.70 69.65
C ALA A 129 -28.17 -10.42 69.98
N GLY A 130 -28.41 -11.59 69.38
CA GLY A 130 -29.50 -12.50 69.73
C GLY A 130 -29.17 -13.51 70.83
N GLY A 131 -27.89 -13.65 71.21
CA GLY A 131 -27.43 -14.62 72.22
C GLY A 131 -27.78 -14.26 73.67
N ALA A 132 -28.32 -13.07 73.90
CA ALA A 132 -28.74 -12.58 75.21
C ALA A 132 -30.28 -12.50 75.40
N VAL A 133 -31.08 -13.11 74.50
CA VAL A 133 -32.53 -13.23 74.71
C VAL A 133 -33.03 -14.61 74.29
N GLY A 134 -33.27 -15.46 75.28
CA GLY A 134 -34.34 -16.46 75.21
C GLY A 134 -33.93 -17.90 74.88
N GLN A 135 -33.73 -18.68 75.94
CA GLN A 135 -34.34 -20.01 76.01
C GLN A 135 -35.78 -19.94 75.51
N THR A 136 -36.07 -20.38 74.28
CA THR A 136 -37.34 -21.00 73.83
C THR A 136 -37.33 -21.12 72.31
N GLY A 137 -36.96 -22.28 71.79
CA GLY A 137 -37.08 -22.58 70.35
C GLY A 137 -37.02 -24.06 69.99
N ASP A 138 -36.70 -24.94 70.95
CA ASP A 138 -36.32 -26.33 70.67
C ASP A 138 -37.49 -27.33 70.67
N VAL A 139 -38.72 -26.91 70.32
CA VAL A 139 -39.90 -27.81 70.41
C VAL A 139 -40.77 -27.86 69.16
N ARG A 140 -40.52 -27.06 68.11
CA ARG A 140 -41.46 -26.97 66.96
C ARG A 140 -40.95 -27.42 65.58
N TYR A 141 -39.77 -28.04 65.48
CA TYR A 141 -39.28 -28.60 64.21
C TYR A 141 -39.13 -30.12 64.16
N LYS A 142 -39.45 -30.86 65.25
CA LYS A 142 -39.42 -32.34 65.24
C LYS A 142 -40.67 -32.98 64.64
N ASN A 143 -41.80 -32.26 64.54
CA ASN A 143 -43.08 -32.84 64.10
C ASN A 143 -43.39 -32.70 62.60
N VAL A 144 -42.51 -32.11 61.79
CA VAL A 144 -42.71 -32.02 60.33
C VAL A 144 -42.07 -33.19 59.58
N LEU A 145 -40.94 -33.70 60.06
CA LEU A 145 -40.27 -34.87 59.47
C LEU A 145 -41.03 -36.17 59.74
N ASP A 146 -41.65 -36.31 60.92
CA ASP A 146 -42.44 -37.50 61.31
C ASP A 146 -43.78 -37.63 60.56
N ARG A 147 -44.23 -36.58 59.86
CA ARG A 147 -45.46 -36.60 59.06
C ARG A 147 -45.24 -36.99 57.60
N LEU A 148 -44.00 -36.98 57.11
CA LEU A 148 -43.69 -37.37 55.73
C LEU A 148 -43.40 -38.89 55.60
N ASP A 149 -42.94 -39.53 56.68
CA ASP A 149 -42.55 -40.95 56.68
C ASP A 149 -43.74 -41.93 56.79
N LYS A 150 -44.96 -41.44 57.09
CA LYS A 150 -46.19 -42.25 57.11
C LYS A 150 -46.97 -42.26 55.80
N SER A 151 -46.45 -41.60 54.76
CA SER A 151 -47.07 -41.54 53.44
C SER A 151 -46.47 -42.53 52.44
N PHE A 152 -45.50 -43.36 52.88
CA PHE A 152 -44.78 -44.33 52.04
C PHE A 152 -44.78 -45.76 52.62
N GLN A 153 -45.93 -46.21 53.15
CA GLN A 153 -46.24 -47.63 53.33
C GLN A 153 -47.65 -47.95 52.82
#